data_AF-A0A017SZM7-F1
#
_entry.id   AF-A0A017SZM7-F1
#
_cell.length_a   1.000
_cell.length_b   1.000
_cell.length_c   1.000
_cell.angle_alpha   90.00
_cell.angle_beta   90.00
_cell.angle_gamma   90.00
#
_symmetry.space_group_name_H-M   'P 1'
#
loop_
_entity.id
_entity.type
_entity.pdbx_description
1 polymer ?
#
loop_
_entity_poly.entity_id
_entity_poly.type
_entity_poly.pdbx_seq_one_letter_code
_entity_poly.pdbx_strand_id
1 'polypeptide(L)'
;MSLTATDKREPAFDEVIFFTARDFGGQGYLAKIGSRVDVWREHNALSDRLLSVKIGASCTVTAYWAAGFGTPSKQFTADTARAAG
;
A
#
# COMPACT_ATOMS: atom_id res chain seq x y z
N MET A 1 9.81 3.27 8.33
CA MET A 1 8.60 2.91 9.10
C MET A 1 7.95 1.78 8.34
N SER A 2 7.50 0.74 9.04
CA SER A 2 6.96 -0.49 8.46
C SER A 2 5.45 -0.42 8.24
N LEU A 3 4.92 -1.34 7.45
CA LEU A 3 3.49 -1.59 7.39
C LEU A 3 3.01 -2.17 8.72
N THR A 4 1.86 -1.70 9.20
CA THR A 4 1.25 -2.19 10.45
C THR A 4 -0.11 -2.81 10.17
N ALA A 5 -0.36 -4.03 10.64
CA ALA A 5 -1.68 -4.66 10.51
C ALA A 5 -2.76 -3.78 11.16
N THR A 6 -3.94 -3.69 10.54
CA THR A 6 -5.03 -2.84 11.01
C THR A 6 -6.40 -3.44 10.71
N ASP A 7 -7.36 -3.17 11.58
CA ASP A 7 -8.78 -3.44 11.36
C ASP A 7 -9.51 -2.27 10.68
N LYS A 8 -8.84 -1.11 10.50
CA LYS A 8 -9.40 0.04 9.78
C LYS A 8 -9.73 -0.36 8.34
N ARG A 9 -10.88 0.11 7.85
CA ARG A 9 -11.33 -0.03 6.46
C ARG A 9 -11.38 1.27 5.69
N GLU A 10 -11.18 2.39 6.37
CA GLU A 10 -11.01 3.71 5.78
C GLU A 10 -9.75 4.36 6.38
N PRO A 11 -8.87 4.94 5.55
CA PRO A 11 -7.72 5.70 6.04
C PRO A 11 -8.16 7.05 6.63
N ALA A 12 -7.42 7.55 7.62
CA ALA A 12 -7.46 8.97 7.95
C ALA A 12 -6.82 9.82 6.82
N PHE A 13 -6.89 11.15 6.98
CA PHE A 13 -6.41 12.12 6.00
C PHE A 13 -4.96 11.89 5.53
N ASP A 14 -4.08 11.44 6.42
CA ASP A 14 -2.64 11.22 6.25
C ASP A 14 -2.23 9.73 6.24
N GLU A 15 -3.21 8.84 6.10
CA GLU A 15 -3.01 7.38 6.12
C GLU A 15 -3.25 6.75 4.74
N VAL A 16 -2.67 5.56 4.57
CA VAL A 16 -2.91 4.66 3.43
C VAL A 16 -3.15 3.28 4.00
N ILE A 17 -4.12 2.55 3.45
CA ILE A 17 -4.35 1.15 3.81
C ILE A 17 -4.23 0.28 2.56
N PHE A 18 -3.28 -0.64 2.59
CA PHE A 18 -3.13 -1.69 1.58
C PHE A 18 -3.88 -2.94 2.02
N PHE A 19 -4.45 -3.66 1.07
CA PHE A 19 -5.30 -4.81 1.32
C PHE A 19 -4.83 -6.05 0.58
N THR A 20 -4.98 -7.23 1.20
CA THR A 20 -4.53 -8.49 0.59
C THR A 20 -5.48 -9.09 -0.44
N ALA A 21 -6.69 -8.55 -0.56
CA ALA A 21 -7.63 -8.89 -1.62
C ALA A 21 -7.96 -7.68 -2.49
N ARG A 22 -8.61 -7.92 -3.62
CA ARG A 22 -9.20 -6.87 -4.45
C ARG A 22 -10.40 -6.25 -3.73
N ASP A 23 -10.85 -5.11 -4.23
CA ASP A 23 -12.06 -4.44 -3.75
C ASP A 23 -12.02 -4.16 -2.23
N PHE A 24 -10.82 -3.88 -1.71
CA PHE A 24 -10.53 -3.52 -0.32
C PHE A 24 -10.85 -4.63 0.71
N GLY A 25 -10.92 -5.88 0.25
CA GLY A 25 -11.13 -7.06 1.10
C GLY A 25 -9.85 -7.61 1.74
N GLY A 26 -9.98 -8.66 2.54
CA GLY A 26 -8.84 -9.34 3.16
C GLY A 26 -8.22 -8.57 4.33
N GLN A 27 -6.94 -8.82 4.61
CA GLN A 27 -6.20 -8.18 5.69
C GLN A 27 -5.76 -6.76 5.28
N GLY A 28 -5.86 -5.81 6.21
CA GLY A 28 -5.44 -4.43 6.01
C GLY A 28 -4.09 -4.13 6.64
N TYR A 29 -3.28 -3.33 5.94
CA TYR A 29 -1.96 -2.89 6.38
C TYR A 29 -1.80 -1.38 6.18
N LEU A 30 -1.55 -0.67 7.28
CA LEU A 30 -1.51 0.79 7.34
C LEU A 30 -0.09 1.33 7.14
N ALA A 31 0.00 2.44 6.40
CA ALA A 31 1.16 3.30 6.30
C ALA A 31 0.73 4.77 6.47
N LYS A 32 1.69 5.64 6.81
CA LYS A 32 1.49 7.09 6.93
C LYS A 32 2.41 7.86 5.99
N ILE A 33 2.10 9.14 5.75
CA ILE A 33 3.00 10.05 5.04
C ILE A 33 4.42 9.97 5.60
N GLY A 34 5.41 9.94 4.69
CA GLY A 34 6.83 9.78 5.03
C GLY A 34 7.28 8.32 5.20
N SER A 35 6.37 7.35 5.15
CA SER A 35 6.74 5.93 5.15
C SER A 35 7.44 5.55 3.86
N ARG A 36 8.61 4.91 3.99
CA ARG A 36 9.32 4.21 2.92
C ARG A 36 9.43 2.76 3.34
N VAL A 37 8.84 1.87 2.55
CA VAL A 37 8.70 0.44 2.87
C VAL A 37 9.31 -0.38 1.74
N ASP A 38 10.31 -1.21 2.04
CA ASP A 38 10.74 -2.29 1.15
C ASP A 38 9.94 -3.55 1.51
N VAL A 39 8.81 -3.76 0.82
CA VAL A 39 7.90 -4.88 1.11
C VAL A 39 8.61 -6.23 0.95
N TRP A 40 9.49 -6.38 -0.03
CA TRP A 40 10.21 -7.63 -0.25
C TRP A 40 11.13 -7.99 0.93
N ARG A 41 11.88 -7.01 1.44
CA ARG A 41 12.85 -7.21 2.53
C ARG A 41 12.21 -7.21 3.92
N GLU A 42 11.29 -6.30 4.17
CA GLU A 42 10.72 -6.06 5.50
C GLU A 42 9.45 -6.88 5.75
N HIS A 43 8.71 -7.23 4.68
CA HIS A 43 7.41 -7.88 4.75
C HIS A 43 7.25 -8.95 3.66
N ASN A 44 8.22 -9.86 3.53
CA ASN A 44 8.29 -10.80 2.41
C ASN A 44 6.97 -11.57 2.16
N ALA A 45 6.24 -11.93 3.22
CA ALA A 45 4.94 -12.61 3.13
C ALA A 45 3.83 -11.78 2.46
N LEU A 46 4.01 -10.45 2.32
CA LEU A 46 3.11 -9.51 1.66
C LEU A 46 3.60 -9.13 0.25
N SER A 47 4.81 -9.54 -0.15
CA SER A 47 5.29 -9.25 -1.50
C SER A 47 4.32 -9.83 -2.53
N ASP A 48 3.94 -9.00 -3.50
CA ASP A 48 2.96 -9.32 -4.54
C ASP A 48 1.57 -9.75 -4.03
N ARG A 49 1.28 -9.52 -2.75
CA ARG A 49 -0.02 -9.84 -2.13
C ARG A 49 -0.84 -8.62 -1.74
N LEU A 50 -0.33 -7.41 -1.94
CA LEU A 50 -1.11 -6.17 -1.75
C LEU A 50 -1.86 -5.85 -3.06
N LEU A 51 -3.16 -6.17 -3.09
CA LEU A 51 -3.96 -6.22 -4.31
C LEU A 51 -4.90 -5.05 -4.49
N SER A 52 -5.18 -4.28 -3.43
CA SER A 52 -5.91 -3.02 -3.50
C SER A 52 -5.40 -2.04 -2.45
N VAL A 53 -5.71 -0.75 -2.63
CA VAL A 53 -5.24 0.33 -1.74
C VAL A 53 -6.31 1.40 -1.60
N LYS A 54 -6.51 1.89 -0.37
CA LYS A 54 -7.25 3.12 -0.09
C LYS A 54 -6.32 4.24 0.36
N ILE A 55 -6.61 5.46 -0.09
CA ILE A 55 -5.70 6.60 0.01
C ILE A 55 -6.38 7.76 0.73
N GLY A 56 -5.81 8.17 1.86
CA GLY A 56 -6.21 9.39 2.56
C GLY A 56 -6.01 10.63 1.68
N ALA A 57 -6.84 11.64 1.85
CA ALA A 57 -6.92 12.77 0.92
C ALA A 57 -5.63 13.61 0.77
N SER A 58 -4.67 13.52 1.70
CA SER A 58 -3.34 14.16 1.56
C SER A 58 -2.24 13.24 1.06
N CYS A 59 -2.55 11.98 0.81
CA CYS A 59 -1.57 10.96 0.49
C CYS A 59 -1.38 10.81 -1.02
N THR A 60 -0.16 10.46 -1.39
CA THR A 60 0.20 9.91 -2.69
C THR A 60 1.13 8.74 -2.46
N VAL A 61 0.85 7.61 -3.09
CA VAL A 61 1.69 6.41 -3.01
C VAL A 61 2.43 6.25 -4.33
N THR A 62 3.75 6.08 -4.27
CA THR A 62 4.55 5.63 -5.40
C THR A 62 5.03 4.21 -5.13
N ALA A 63 4.46 3.25 -5.85
CA ALA A 63 4.88 1.85 -5.79
C ALA A 63 5.91 1.57 -6.89
N TYR A 64 6.90 0.74 -6.55
CA TYR A 64 7.97 0.32 -7.46
C TYR A 64 7.99 -1.21 -7.50
N TRP A 65 8.12 -1.78 -8.70
CA TRP A 65 8.19 -3.25 -8.86
C TRP A 65 9.62 -3.78 -8.78
N ALA A 66 10.62 -2.92 -8.97
CA ALA A 66 12.01 -3.27 -8.78
C ALA A 66 12.43 -3.02 -7.32
N ALA A 67 13.26 -3.93 -6.78
CA ALA A 67 13.95 -3.68 -5.52
C ALA A 67 14.78 -2.38 -5.59
N GLY A 68 14.86 -1.65 -4.48
CA GLY A 68 15.63 -0.40 -4.43
C GLY A 68 14.94 0.81 -5.07
N PHE A 69 13.62 0.78 -5.28
CA PHE A 69 12.83 1.90 -5.79
C PHE A 69 13.19 2.29 -7.24
N GLY A 70 13.55 1.29 -8.06
CA GLY A 70 13.84 1.45 -9.48
C GLY A 70 12.60 1.35 -10.37
N THR A 71 12.75 1.64 -11.66
CA THR A 71 11.65 1.51 -12.64
C THR A 71 11.28 0.04 -12.91
N PRO A 72 9.99 -0.27 -13.20
CA PRO A 72 8.87 0.65 -13.35
C PRO A 72 8.27 1.10 -12.00
N SER A 73 7.57 2.23 -12.02
CA SER A 73 6.82 2.75 -10.88
C SER A 73 5.39 3.13 -11.26
N LYS A 74 4.47 3.07 -10.30
CA LYS A 74 3.09 3.52 -10.46
C LYS A 74 2.68 4.39 -9.28
N GLN A 75 2.01 5.48 -9.60
CA GLN A 75 1.47 6.39 -8.61
C GLN A 75 -0.01 6.07 -8.37
N PHE A 76 -0.41 6.09 -7.10
CA PHE A 76 -1.79 6.01 -6.68
C PHE A 76 -2.11 7.30 -5.91
N THR A 77 -3.14 8.02 -6.36
CA THR A 77 -3.64 9.27 -5.76
C THR A 77 -5.11 9.16 -5.34
N ALA A 78 -5.70 7.99 -5.54
CA ALA A 78 -7.08 7.68 -5.20
C ALA A 78 -7.20 6.18 -4.91
N ASP A 79 -8.31 5.82 -4.27
CA ASP A 79 -8.67 4.43 -4.02
C ASP A 79 -8.59 3.60 -5.30
N THR A 80 -7.92 2.45 -5.20
CA THR A 80 -7.70 1.58 -6.33
C THR A 80 -8.04 0.14 -5.93
N ALA A 81 -9.18 -0.34 -6.41
CA ALA A 81 -9.71 -1.68 -6.11
C ALA A 81 -8.86 -2.82 -6.72
N ARG A 82 -7.96 -2.50 -7.67
CA ARG A 82 -7.04 -3.44 -8.31
C ARG A 82 -5.69 -2.78 -8.57
N ALA A 83 -4.81 -2.85 -7.57
CA ALA A 83 -3.49 -2.21 -7.59
C ALA A 83 -2.46 -2.98 -8.43
N ALA A 84 -2.54 -4.32 -8.40
CA ALA A 84 -1.70 -5.24 -9.16
C ALA A 84 -2.47 -5.86 -10.35
N GLY A 85 -1.85 -5.81 -11.53
CA GLY A 85 -2.34 -6.34 -12.80
C GLY A 85 -1.20 -6.40 -13.80
#